data_AF-A0A351KX29-F1
#
_entry.id   AF-A0A351KX29-F1
#
_cell.length_a   1.000
_cell.length_b   1.000
_cell.length_c   1.000
_cell.angle_alpha   90.00
_cell.angle_beta   90.00
_cell.angle_gamma   90.00
#
_symmetry.space_group_name_H-M   'P 1'
#
loop_
_entity.id
_entity.type
_entity.pdbx_description
1 polymer ?
#
loop_
_entity_poly.entity_id
_entity_poly.type
_entity_poly.pdbx_seq_one_letter_code
_entity_poly.pdbx_strand_id
1 'polypeptide(L)'
;MELGFEPNLIFAQSPTFVRAENAAFNTNSSATYTLTVQGSGYTLSNGSQSLSGSLRSYNFNPLASQPPLPFNPYTTPSFLFFGDNTGQESGTFTLGAVSVTTNTANAAVPFDFNPTVGLVILGAWTAFSHLRTKQK
;
A
#
# COMPACT_ATOMS: atom_id res chain seq x y z
N MET A 1 -8.50 -1.18 4.39
CA MET A 1 -8.95 -0.79 5.75
C MET A 1 -9.81 0.45 5.61
N GLU A 2 -10.76 0.65 6.49
CA GLU A 2 -11.67 1.80 6.48
C GLU A 2 -11.95 2.19 7.93
N LEU A 3 -11.82 3.48 8.22
CA LEU A 3 -11.88 4.05 9.56
C LEU A 3 -13.00 5.09 9.61
N GLY A 4 -13.85 4.99 10.63
CA GLY A 4 -14.90 5.96 10.93
C GLY A 4 -14.53 6.84 12.12
N PHE A 5 -14.81 8.13 12.02
CA PHE A 5 -14.58 9.12 13.06
C PHE A 5 -15.93 9.61 13.58
N GLU A 6 -16.22 9.34 14.84
CA GLU A 6 -17.42 9.78 15.55
C GLU A 6 -17.03 10.64 16.75
N PRO A 7 -17.95 11.44 17.33
CA PRO A 7 -17.68 12.16 18.56
C PRO A 7 -17.15 11.23 19.66
N ASN A 8 -15.95 11.53 20.15
CA ASN A 8 -15.23 10.78 21.19
C ASN A 8 -14.76 9.36 20.82
N LEU A 9 -14.83 8.95 19.55
CA LEU A 9 -14.54 7.58 19.15
C LEU A 9 -14.03 7.47 17.72
N ILE A 10 -13.06 6.58 17.50
CA ILE A 10 -12.67 6.12 16.17
C ILE A 10 -12.86 4.61 16.12
N PHE A 11 -13.37 4.12 15.01
CA PHE A 11 -13.56 2.69 14.77
C PHE A 11 -13.09 2.27 13.38
N ALA A 12 -12.91 0.97 13.21
CA ALA A 12 -12.67 0.37 11.91
C ALA A 12 -13.88 -0.45 11.46
N GLN A 13 -14.10 -0.47 10.15
CA GLN A 13 -15.15 -1.29 9.53
C GLN A 13 -14.67 -2.72 9.33
N SER A 14 -15.54 -3.69 9.61
CA SER A 14 -15.38 -5.08 9.22
C SER A 14 -15.50 -5.24 7.69
N PRO A 15 -15.18 -6.41 7.11
CA PRO A 15 -15.36 -6.68 5.68
C PRO A 15 -16.80 -6.54 5.17
N THR A 16 -17.78 -6.55 6.07
CA THR A 16 -19.22 -6.41 5.76
C THR A 16 -19.76 -5.03 6.17
N PHE A 17 -18.89 -4.04 6.34
CA PHE A 17 -19.26 -2.65 6.65
C PHE A 17 -20.04 -2.49 7.96
N VAL A 18 -19.71 -3.29 8.97
CA VAL A 18 -20.18 -3.08 10.35
C VAL A 18 -19.00 -2.72 11.25
N ARG A 19 -19.27 -1.92 12.29
CA ARG A 19 -18.25 -1.54 13.28
C ARG A 19 -17.56 -2.77 13.86
N ALA A 20 -16.23 -2.77 13.84
CA ALA A 20 -15.38 -3.79 14.45
C ALA A 20 -14.61 -3.17 15.64
N GLU A 21 -13.28 -3.21 15.62
CA GLU A 21 -12.42 -2.55 16.60
C GLU A 21 -12.70 -1.06 16.68
N ASN A 22 -12.66 -0.54 17.90
CA ASN A 22 -12.86 0.86 18.20
C ASN A 22 -12.04 1.26 19.42
N ALA A 23 -11.79 2.56 19.54
CA ALA A 23 -11.06 3.14 20.65
C ALA A 23 -11.59 4.56 20.93
N ALA A 24 -11.48 4.96 22.19
CA ALA A 24 -11.81 6.32 22.62
C ALA A 24 -10.77 7.31 22.09
N PHE A 25 -11.23 8.35 21.40
CA PHE A 25 -10.42 9.42 20.83
C PHE A 25 -11.15 10.73 21.00
N ASN A 26 -10.51 11.80 21.47
CA ASN A 26 -11.18 13.11 21.46
C ASN A 26 -11.19 13.68 20.03
N THR A 27 -12.26 13.39 19.29
CA THR A 27 -12.50 13.84 17.91
C THR A 27 -13.26 15.17 17.84
N ASN A 28 -13.63 15.78 18.99
CA ASN A 28 -14.33 17.07 19.04
C ASN A 28 -13.38 18.27 18.82
N SER A 29 -12.07 18.01 18.72
CA SER A 29 -11.03 18.99 18.45
C SER A 29 -10.10 18.45 17.37
N SER A 30 -9.56 19.34 16.53
CA SER A 30 -8.54 18.97 15.55
C SER A 30 -7.34 18.34 16.24
N ALA A 31 -6.89 17.20 15.72
CA ALA A 31 -5.74 16.47 16.21
C ALA A 31 -4.90 15.96 15.04
N THR A 32 -3.59 15.82 15.27
CA THR A 32 -2.70 15.16 14.32
C THR A 32 -2.77 13.66 14.54
N TYR A 33 -3.09 12.93 13.47
CA TYR A 33 -3.09 11.47 13.47
C TYR A 33 -1.96 10.95 12.60
N THR A 34 -1.29 9.91 13.09
CA THR A 34 -0.33 9.13 12.32
C THR A 34 -0.94 7.77 12.06
N LEU A 35 -1.11 7.44 10.78
CA LEU A 35 -1.50 6.10 10.34
C LEU A 35 -0.25 5.36 9.85
N THR A 36 0.11 4.29 10.55
CA THR A 36 1.19 3.38 10.15
C THR A 36 0.58 2.08 9.65
N VAL A 37 0.99 1.66 8.46
CA VAL A 37 0.64 0.35 7.88
C VAL A 37 1.90 -0.48 7.80
N GLN A 38 1.89 -1.68 8.40
CA GLN A 38 3.04 -2.57 8.43
C GLN A 38 2.59 -4.02 8.32
N GLY A 39 3.16 -4.75 7.35
CA GLY A 39 2.78 -6.13 7.08
C GLY A 39 1.28 -6.24 6.77
N SER A 40 0.57 -7.06 7.53
CA SER A 40 -0.88 -7.27 7.43
C SER A 40 -1.69 -6.44 8.44
N GLY A 41 -1.08 -5.45 9.09
CA GLY A 41 -1.72 -4.65 10.14
C GLY A 41 -1.56 -3.15 9.97
N TYR A 42 -2.28 -2.41 10.81
CA TYR A 42 -2.20 -0.96 10.88
C TYR A 42 -2.29 -0.47 12.33
N THR A 43 -1.83 0.75 12.56
CA THR A 43 -2.06 1.51 13.80
C THR A 43 -2.33 2.97 13.45
N LEU A 44 -3.45 3.50 13.93
CA LEU A 44 -3.74 4.93 13.96
C LEU A 44 -3.44 5.44 15.37
N SER A 45 -2.67 6.51 15.50
CA SER A 45 -2.36 7.12 16.80
C SER A 45 -2.34 8.65 16.72
N ASN A 46 -2.70 9.32 17.81
CA ASN A 46 -2.49 10.77 18.00
C ASN A 46 -1.44 11.09 19.07
N GLY A 47 -0.61 10.10 19.44
CA GLY A 47 0.41 10.20 20.49
C GLY A 47 -0.07 9.82 21.89
N SER A 48 -1.38 9.88 22.15
CA SER A 48 -1.97 9.50 23.45
C SER A 48 -2.92 8.30 23.36
N GLN A 49 -3.66 8.22 22.25
CA GLN A 49 -4.66 7.19 21.97
C GLN A 49 -4.26 6.46 20.69
N SER A 50 -4.60 5.17 20.62
CA SER A 50 -4.30 4.33 19.46
C SER A 50 -5.43 3.36 19.12
N LEU A 51 -5.65 3.16 17.82
CA LEU A 51 -6.48 2.10 17.27
C LEU A 51 -5.61 1.23 16.36
N SER A 52 -5.54 -0.07 16.63
CA SER A 52 -4.78 -1.03 15.82
C SER A 52 -5.68 -2.16 15.36
N GLY A 53 -5.36 -2.72 14.19
CA GLY A 53 -6.13 -3.81 13.61
C GLY A 53 -5.42 -4.46 12.43
N SER A 54 -6.02 -5.55 11.92
CA SER A 54 -5.57 -6.20 10.69
C SER A 54 -6.12 -5.49 9.46
N LEU A 55 -5.34 -5.47 8.38
CA LEU A 55 -5.84 -5.08 7.05
C LEU A 55 -6.90 -6.08 6.58
N ARG A 56 -7.89 -5.57 5.85
CA ARG A 56 -9.07 -6.32 5.43
C ARG A 56 -9.29 -6.23 3.93
N SER A 57 -9.77 -7.33 3.36
CA SER A 57 -10.40 -7.37 2.05
C SER A 57 -11.90 -7.13 2.23
N TYR A 58 -12.43 -6.07 1.62
CA TYR A 58 -13.83 -5.70 1.76
C TYR A 58 -14.69 -6.42 0.71
N ASN A 59 -15.81 -6.99 1.15
CA ASN A 59 -16.79 -7.57 0.25
C ASN A 59 -17.74 -6.47 -0.22
N PHE A 60 -17.27 -5.67 -1.19
CA PHE A 60 -18.03 -4.54 -1.73
C PHE A 60 -18.64 -4.88 -3.09
N ASN A 61 -19.96 -4.70 -3.21
CA ASN A 61 -20.65 -4.74 -4.50
C ASN A 61 -20.88 -3.31 -5.02
N PRO A 62 -20.14 -2.85 -6.04
CA PRO A 62 -20.25 -1.49 -6.54
C PRO A 62 -21.64 -1.18 -7.13
N LEU A 63 -22.32 -2.17 -7.70
CA LEU A 63 -23.66 -1.98 -8.27
C LEU A 63 -24.76 -1.82 -7.21
N ALA A 64 -24.50 -2.31 -5.99
CA ALA A 64 -25.42 -2.19 -4.86
C ALA A 64 -25.13 -0.95 -3.97
N SER A 65 -24.08 -0.19 -4.27
CA SER A 65 -23.81 1.09 -3.60
C SER A 65 -24.81 2.16 -4.04
N GLN A 66 -24.93 3.23 -3.26
CA GLN A 66 -25.84 4.33 -3.54
C GLN A 66 -25.10 5.68 -3.48
N PRO A 67 -24.92 6.38 -4.62
CA PRO A 67 -25.24 5.93 -5.98
C PRO A 67 -24.37 4.73 -6.42
N PRO A 68 -24.83 3.91 -7.38
CA PRO A 68 -24.03 2.81 -7.91
C PRO A 68 -22.70 3.31 -8.48
N LEU A 69 -21.60 2.71 -8.05
CA LEU A 69 -20.28 3.01 -8.56
C LEU A 69 -19.97 2.17 -9.81
N PRO A 70 -19.27 2.73 -10.81
CA PRO A 70 -18.88 1.99 -12.01
C PRO A 70 -17.67 1.06 -11.77
N PHE A 71 -17.04 1.10 -10.59
CA PHE A 71 -15.88 0.28 -10.23
C PHE A 71 -15.86 -0.05 -8.73
N ASN A 72 -15.09 -1.06 -8.33
CA ASN A 72 -14.87 -1.42 -6.93
C ASN A 72 -13.62 -0.69 -6.36
N PRO A 73 -13.78 0.32 -5.48
CA PRO A 73 -12.65 1.09 -4.93
C PRO A 73 -11.72 0.25 -4.05
N TYR A 74 -12.21 -0.84 -3.46
CA TYR A 74 -11.44 -1.71 -2.56
C TYR A 74 -10.49 -2.66 -3.29
N THR A 75 -10.44 -2.60 -4.62
CA THR A 75 -9.45 -3.33 -5.44
C THR A 75 -8.28 -2.46 -5.89
N THR A 76 -8.32 -1.15 -5.63
CA THR A 76 -7.25 -0.21 -6.00
C THR A 76 -6.10 -0.28 -4.97
N PRO A 77 -4.88 -0.66 -5.38
CA PRO A 77 -3.74 -0.68 -4.46
C PRO A 77 -3.35 0.73 -3.99
N SER A 78 -2.85 0.84 -2.75
CA SER A 78 -2.24 2.05 -2.20
C SER A 78 -3.08 3.32 -2.34
N PHE A 79 -4.39 3.21 -2.15
CA PHE A 79 -5.32 4.32 -2.28
C PHE A 79 -5.92 4.69 -0.92
N LEU A 80 -6.12 5.99 -0.69
CA LEU A 80 -6.82 6.52 0.48
C LEU A 80 -8.03 7.35 0.04
N PHE A 81 -9.22 6.94 0.47
CA PHE A 81 -10.46 7.70 0.29
C PHE A 81 -10.75 8.49 1.56
N PHE A 82 -11.27 9.70 1.38
CA PHE A 82 -11.82 10.52 2.44
C PHE A 82 -13.27 10.85 2.10
N GLY A 83 -14.15 10.66 3.07
CA GLY A 83 -15.58 10.91 2.93
C GLY A 83 -16.29 10.51 4.21
N ASP A 84 -17.58 10.79 4.26
CA ASP A 84 -18.47 10.30 5.29
C ASP A 84 -19.56 9.39 4.68
N ASN A 85 -20.35 8.75 5.54
CA ASN A 85 -21.42 7.81 5.15
C ASN A 85 -22.74 8.54 4.82
N THR A 86 -22.71 9.83 4.52
CA THR A 86 -23.90 10.61 4.21
C THR A 86 -23.71 11.35 2.89
N GLY A 87 -24.79 11.57 2.15
CA GLY A 87 -24.73 12.40 0.94
C GLY A 87 -24.62 13.90 1.22
N GLN A 88 -24.44 14.34 2.47
CA GLN A 88 -24.66 15.73 2.89
C GLN A 88 -23.66 16.27 3.92
N GLU A 89 -22.79 15.46 4.50
CA GLU A 89 -21.77 15.95 5.43
C GLU A 89 -20.45 16.25 4.70
N SER A 90 -19.56 16.97 5.38
CA SER A 90 -18.25 17.32 4.85
C SER A 90 -17.25 17.33 5.99
N GLY A 91 -16.06 16.77 5.75
CA GLY A 91 -14.93 16.83 6.66
C GLY A 91 -13.84 17.71 6.09
N THR A 92 -13.12 18.44 6.97
CA THR A 92 -11.86 19.09 6.60
C THR A 92 -10.71 18.28 7.19
N PHE A 93 -9.72 17.99 6.35
CA PHE A 93 -8.47 17.36 6.79
C PHE A 93 -7.30 18.04 6.11
N THR A 94 -6.14 17.97 6.74
CA THR A 94 -4.86 18.39 6.14
C THR A 94 -3.97 17.16 6.08
N LEU A 95 -3.62 16.73 4.87
CA LEU A 95 -2.64 15.67 4.68
C LEU A 95 -1.25 16.24 4.93
N GLY A 96 -0.60 15.80 6.01
CA GLY A 96 0.73 16.26 6.40
C GLY A 96 1.83 15.67 5.51
N ALA A 97 2.22 14.42 5.77
CA ALA A 97 3.25 13.73 5.02
C ALA A 97 2.82 12.28 4.71
N VAL A 98 3.21 11.79 3.54
CA VAL A 98 3.11 10.38 3.16
C VAL A 98 4.52 9.88 2.91
N SER A 99 4.89 8.78 3.57
CA SER A 99 6.19 8.15 3.39
C SER A 99 6.01 6.65 3.19
N VAL A 100 6.87 6.07 2.35
CA VAL A 100 6.91 4.62 2.11
C VAL A 100 8.34 4.17 2.31
N THR A 101 8.54 3.23 3.22
CA THR A 101 9.81 2.55 3.40
C THR A 101 9.69 1.16 2.78
N THR A 102 10.40 0.93 1.68
CA THR A 102 10.50 -0.39 1.07
C THR A 102 11.76 -1.08 1.56
N ASN A 103 11.67 -2.37 1.88
CA ASN A 103 12.87 -3.16 2.16
C ASN A 103 13.51 -3.55 0.82
N THR A 104 14.51 -2.80 0.37
CA THR A 104 15.22 -3.02 -0.90
C THR A 104 16.21 -4.19 -0.86
N ALA A 105 16.34 -4.89 0.26
CA ALA A 105 17.30 -5.99 0.41
C ALA A 105 17.10 -7.17 -0.56
N ASN A 106 15.91 -7.30 -1.17
CA ASN A 106 15.58 -8.39 -2.11
C ASN A 106 15.32 -7.92 -3.55
N ALA A 107 15.71 -6.70 -3.92
CA ALA A 107 15.76 -6.33 -5.34
C ALA A 107 16.96 -7.04 -6.00
N ALA A 108 16.86 -8.37 -6.15
CA ALA A 108 17.77 -9.14 -6.99
C ALA A 108 17.64 -8.59 -8.41
N VAL A 109 18.60 -7.77 -8.82
CA VAL A 109 18.82 -7.46 -10.23
C VAL A 109 19.07 -8.81 -10.91
N PRO A 110 18.22 -9.28 -11.85
CA PRO A 110 18.25 -10.67 -12.33
C PRO A 110 19.51 -11.08 -13.11
N PHE A 111 20.51 -10.20 -13.23
CA PHE A 111 21.77 -10.52 -13.86
C PHE A 111 22.91 -9.93 -13.05
N ASP A 112 23.74 -10.80 -12.49
CA ASP A 112 25.08 -10.44 -12.03
C ASP A 112 26.00 -10.64 -13.23
N PHE A 113 26.44 -9.55 -13.86
CA PHE A 113 27.31 -9.63 -15.02
C PHE A 113 28.69 -10.07 -14.53
N ASN A 114 29.03 -11.36 -14.67
CA ASN A 114 30.38 -11.83 -14.39
C ASN A 114 31.29 -11.49 -15.58
N PRO A 115 32.17 -10.46 -15.47
CA PRO A 115 33.00 -10.02 -16.59
C PRO A 115 34.00 -11.10 -17.01
N THR A 116 34.37 -12.01 -16.10
CA THR A 116 35.27 -13.13 -16.40
C THR A 116 34.61 -14.10 -17.38
N VAL A 117 33.34 -14.45 -17.17
CA VAL A 117 32.60 -15.33 -18.09
C VAL A 117 32.41 -14.64 -19.45
N GLY A 118 32.07 -13.35 -19.45
CA GLY A 118 31.93 -12.56 -20.68
C GLY A 118 33.23 -12.50 -21.49
N LEU A 119 34.36 -12.27 -20.84
CA LEU A 119 35.68 -12.21 -21.50
C LEU A 119 36.16 -13.58 -22.01
N VAL A 120 35.85 -14.67 -21.30
CA VAL A 120 36.18 -16.03 -21.76
C VAL A 120 35.42 -16.39 -23.04
N ILE A 121 34.12 -16.07 -23.11
CA ILE A 121 33.31 -16.32 -24.31
C ILE A 121 33.84 -15.48 -25.48
N LEU A 122 34.16 -14.20 -25.25
CA LEU A 122 34.70 -13.32 -26.28
C LEU A 122 36.06 -13.81 -26.79
N GLY A 123 36.95 -14.20 -25.88
CA GLY A 123 38.26 -14.78 -26.20
C GLY A 123 38.13 -16.08 -27.02
N ALA A 124 37.26 -17.00 -26.60
CA ALA A 124 37.03 -18.25 -27.34
C ALA A 124 36.48 -18.00 -28.76
N TRP A 125 35.57 -17.04 -28.93
CA TRP A 125 35.01 -16.67 -30.23
C TRP A 125 36.07 -16.08 -31.17
N THR A 126 36.93 -15.20 -30.66
CA THR A 126 38.03 -14.62 -31.45
C THR A 126 39.06 -15.67 -31.87
N ALA A 127 39.40 -16.62 -31.00
CA ALA A 127 40.30 -17.72 -31.33
C ALA A 127 39.69 -18.66 -32.39
N PHE A 128 38.42 -19.03 -32.24
CA PHE A 128 37.71 -19.89 -33.18
C PHE A 128 37.59 -19.26 -34.57
N SER A 129 37.22 -17.98 -34.65
CA SER A 129 37.10 -17.28 -35.94
C SER A 129 38.44 -17.18 -36.66
N HIS A 130 39.53 -16.93 -35.92
CA HIS A 130 40.88 -16.83 -36.47
C HIS A 130 41.40 -18.18 -37.01
N LEU A 131 41.08 -19.29 -36.33
CA LEU A 131 41.39 -20.64 -36.81
C LEU A 131 40.64 -20.99 -38.09
N ARG A 132 39.37 -20.57 -38.20
CA ARG A 132 38.53 -20.83 -39.39
C ARG A 132 39.03 -20.09 -40.64
N THR A 133 39.63 -18.91 -40.47
CA THR A 133 40.20 -18.14 -41.59
C THR A 133 41.52 -18.69 -42.12
N LYS A 134 42.26 -19.50 -41.33
CA LYS A 134 43.54 -20.11 -41.75
C LYS A 134 43.39 -21.46 -42.46
N GLN A 135 42.18 -22.04 -42.47
CA GLN A 135 41.87 -23.32 -43.13
C GLN A 135 41.27 -23.17 -44.55
N LYS A 136 41.40 -21.98 -45.16
CA LYS A 136 41.12 -21.73 -46.57
C LYS A 136 42.40 -21.33 -47.28
#